data_AF-A0A447PGP6-F1
#
_entry.id   AF-A0A447PGP6-F1
#
_cell.length_a   1.000
_cell.length_b   1.000
_cell.length_c   1.000
_cell.angle_alpha   90.00
_cell.angle_beta   90.00
_cell.angle_gamma   90.00
#
_symmetry.space_group_name_H-M   'P 1'
#
loop_
_entity.id
_entity.type
_entity.pdbx_description
1 polymer ?
#
loop_
_entity_poly.entity_id
_entity_poly.type
_entity_poly.pdbx_seq_one_letter_code
_entity_poly.pdbx_strand_id
1 'polypeptide(L)'
;MSFREGNTFNAVQQQDRAQVVVLDANTRRQLFPNKANVVGEVVLVGNMPVIVIGVAEEKPSMYGNSNLLQVWLPYSTMSDRIMGQSWLNSITVRVKDGVDSDQAEQQLTRLLTLTPR
;
A
#
# COMPACT_ATOMS: atom_id res chain seq x y z
N MET A 1 7.70 7.43 -1.17
CA MET A 1 7.78 6.10 -1.78
C MET A 1 8.32 6.32 -3.18
N SER A 2 9.39 5.63 -3.56
CA SER A 2 9.96 5.69 -4.91
C SER A 2 9.50 4.46 -5.71
N PHE A 3 9.41 4.62 -7.03
CA PHE A 3 8.86 3.62 -7.94
C PHE A 3 9.86 3.29 -9.03
N ARG A 4 10.05 1.99 -9.26
CA ARG A 4 10.91 1.47 -10.32
C ARG A 4 10.20 1.56 -11.67
N GLU A 5 8.89 1.30 -11.68
CA GLU A 5 8.02 1.33 -12.85
C GLU A 5 6.66 1.90 -12.44
N GLY A 6 6.01 2.66 -13.32
CA GLY A 6 4.65 3.18 -13.10
C GLY A 6 4.56 4.21 -11.97
N ASN A 7 3.39 4.27 -11.32
CA ASN A 7 3.06 5.29 -10.32
C ASN A 7 2.27 4.71 -9.14
N THR A 8 2.08 5.53 -8.10
CA THR A 8 1.15 5.26 -6.99
C THR A 8 -0.32 5.47 -7.41
N PHE A 9 -1.26 5.07 -6.54
CA PHE A 9 -2.68 5.36 -6.69
C PHE A 9 -2.95 6.87 -6.74
N ASN A 10 -3.77 7.30 -7.70
CA ASN A 10 -4.32 8.65 -7.71
C ASN A 10 -5.62 8.73 -6.87
N ALA A 11 -6.12 9.96 -6.64
CA ALA A 11 -7.30 10.18 -5.80
C ALA A 11 -8.55 9.44 -6.30
N VAL A 12 -8.77 9.38 -7.62
CA VAL A 12 -9.90 8.68 -8.25
C VAL A 12 -9.80 7.19 -7.99
N GLN A 13 -8.63 6.59 -8.23
CA GLN A 13 -8.38 5.17 -7.97
C GLN A 13 -8.56 4.81 -6.49
N GLN A 14 -8.25 5.75 -5.59
CA GLN A 14 -8.42 5.57 -4.16
C GLN A 14 -9.87 5.72 -3.71
N GLN A 15 -10.70 6.52 -4.39
CA GLN A 15 -12.11 6.71 -4.04
C GLN A 15 -13.02 5.67 -4.71
N ASP A 16 -12.79 5.37 -5.99
CA ASP A 16 -13.69 4.58 -6.83
C ASP A 16 -13.45 3.07 -6.73
N ARG A 17 -12.78 2.61 -5.67
CA ARG A 17 -12.52 1.18 -5.42
C ARG A 17 -11.85 0.51 -6.62
N ALA A 18 -10.89 1.21 -7.23
CA ALA A 18 -10.24 0.73 -8.44
C ALA A 18 -9.51 -0.60 -8.18
N GLN A 19 -9.65 -1.53 -9.12
CA GLN A 19 -9.01 -2.84 -9.07
C GLN A 19 -7.59 -2.74 -9.61
N VAL A 20 -6.77 -1.97 -8.90
CA VAL A 20 -5.38 -1.71 -9.25
C VAL A 20 -4.46 -2.15 -8.13
N VAL A 21 -3.23 -2.51 -8.47
CA VAL A 21 -2.23 -2.99 -7.51
C VAL A 21 -0.86 -2.37 -7.79
N VAL A 22 -0.13 -2.09 -6.71
CA VAL A 22 1.30 -1.80 -6.76
C VAL A 22 2.03 -3.02 -6.20
N LEU A 23 3.01 -3.54 -6.94
CA LEU A 23 3.81 -4.68 -6.52
C LEU A 23 5.10 -4.21 -5.84
N ASP A 24 5.62 -4.99 -4.90
CA ASP A 24 7.02 -4.86 -4.51
C ASP A 24 7.97 -5.51 -5.54
N ALA A 25 9.27 -5.27 -5.37
CA ALA A 25 10.28 -5.80 -6.28
C ALA A 25 10.35 -7.34 -6.26
N ASN A 26 10.13 -7.97 -5.10
CA ASN A 26 10.16 -9.43 -4.94
C ASN A 26 8.98 -10.10 -5.68
N THR A 27 7.76 -9.60 -5.48
CA THR A 27 6.54 -10.08 -6.13
C THR A 27 6.62 -9.88 -7.63
N ARG A 28 7.12 -8.73 -8.10
CA ARG A 28 7.40 -8.52 -9.53
C ARG A 28 8.35 -9.60 -10.07
N ARG A 29 9.45 -9.88 -9.37
CA ARG A 29 10.43 -10.91 -9.80
C ARG A 29 9.81 -12.31 -9.84
N GLN A 30 8.95 -12.65 -8.89
CA GLN A 30 8.34 -13.97 -8.80
C GLN A 30 7.20 -14.18 -9.81
N LEU A 31 6.32 -13.19 -9.99
CA LEU A 31 5.19 -13.30 -10.92
C LEU A 31 5.60 -13.09 -12.38
N PHE A 32 6.60 -12.24 -12.61
CA PHE A 32 7.01 -11.81 -13.95
C PHE A 32 8.53 -11.90 -14.14
N PRO A 33 9.13 -13.11 -14.05
CA PRO A 33 10.59 -13.28 -14.13
C PRO A 33 11.16 -12.85 -15.49
N ASN A 34 10.39 -13.05 -16.56
CA ASN A 34 10.84 -12.88 -17.95
C ASN A 34 10.27 -11.65 -18.65
N LYS A 35 9.44 -10.83 -17.98
CA LYS A 35 8.89 -9.60 -18.58
C LYS A 35 9.76 -8.40 -18.27
N ALA A 36 9.96 -7.54 -19.26
CA ALA A 36 10.68 -6.29 -19.11
C ALA A 36 9.83 -5.24 -18.38
N ASN A 37 8.55 -5.11 -18.76
CA ASN A 37 7.58 -4.21 -18.16
C ASN A 37 6.35 -5.01 -17.69
N VAL A 38 5.83 -4.67 -16.51
CA VAL A 38 4.69 -5.36 -15.89
C VAL A 38 3.49 -4.44 -15.64
N VAL A 39 3.62 -3.14 -15.91
CA VAL A 39 2.50 -2.19 -15.79
C VAL A 39 1.47 -2.50 -16.88
N GLY A 40 0.20 -2.58 -16.49
CA GLY A 40 -0.93 -2.98 -17.34
C GLY A 40 -1.26 -4.47 -17.30
N GLU A 41 -0.39 -5.30 -16.70
CA GLU A 41 -0.65 -6.73 -16.54
C GLU A 41 -1.74 -6.99 -15.50
N VAL A 42 -2.48 -8.07 -15.69
CA VAL A 42 -3.51 -8.50 -14.75
C VAL A 42 -2.94 -9.60 -13.85
N VAL A 43 -3.12 -9.44 -12.54
CA VAL A 43 -2.82 -10.47 -11.54
C VAL A 43 -4.06 -10.76 -10.71
N LEU A 44 -4.12 -11.95 -10.11
CA LEU A 44 -5.17 -12.30 -9.17
C LEU A 44 -4.67 -12.05 -7.74
N VAL A 45 -5.39 -11.22 -7.00
CA VAL A 45 -5.22 -11.07 -5.55
C VAL A 45 -6.37 -11.81 -4.88
N GLY A 46 -6.09 -12.99 -4.32
CA GLY A 46 -7.13 -13.95 -3.95
C GLY A 46 -7.90 -14.37 -5.21
N ASN A 47 -9.20 -14.07 -5.25
CA ASN A 47 -10.07 -14.34 -6.40
C ASN A 47 -10.40 -13.08 -7.23
N MET A 48 -9.76 -11.95 -6.94
CA MET A 48 -10.05 -10.68 -7.59
C MET A 48 -8.98 -10.33 -8.64
N PRO A 49 -9.35 -10.16 -9.92
CA PRO A 49 -8.43 -9.63 -10.92
C PRO A 49 -8.15 -8.16 -10.66
N VAL A 50 -6.88 -7.79 -10.69
CA VAL A 50 -6.38 -6.42 -10.52
C VAL A 50 -5.31 -6.12 -11.54
N ILE A 51 -5.26 -4.85 -11.97
CA ILE A 51 -4.29 -4.36 -12.95
C ILE A 51 -3.08 -3.78 -12.21
N VAL A 52 -1.88 -4.20 -12.58
CA VAL A 52 -0.63 -3.65 -12.06
C VAL A 52 -0.43 -2.23 -12.60
N ILE A 53 -0.33 -1.24 -11.71
CA ILE A 53 -0.11 0.17 -12.11
C ILE A 53 1.28 0.70 -11.75
N GLY A 54 2.04 -0.06 -10.95
CA GLY A 54 3.38 0.31 -10.57
C GLY A 54 4.12 -0.78 -9.81
N VAL A 55 5.43 -0.61 -9.75
CA VAL A 55 6.36 -1.44 -8.98
C VAL A 55 7.14 -0.52 -8.05
N ALA A 56 7.01 -0.73 -6.75
CA ALA A 56 7.77 0.00 -5.76
C ALA A 56 9.27 -0.34 -5.88
N GLU A 57 10.14 0.65 -5.67
CA GLU A 57 11.57 0.37 -5.55
C GLU A 57 11.84 -0.51 -4.33
N GLU A 58 12.84 -1.36 -4.47
CA GLU A 58 13.33 -2.19 -3.39
C GLU A 58 13.97 -1.27 -2.34
N LYS A 59 13.28 -1.11 -1.20
CA LYS A 59 13.93 -0.54 -0.03
C LYS A 59 14.64 -1.67 0.70
N PRO A 60 15.95 -1.53 0.99
CA PRO A 60 16.63 -2.49 1.85
C PRO A 60 15.89 -2.52 3.18
N SER A 61 15.27 -3.66 3.49
CA SER A 61 14.64 -3.84 4.79
C SER A 61 15.73 -3.87 5.85
N MET A 62 15.56 -3.09 6.91
CA MET A 62 16.47 -3.05 8.07
C MET A 62 16.59 -4.42 8.77
N TYR A 63 15.66 -5.32 8.46
CA TYR A 63 15.64 -6.75 8.76
C TYR A 63 15.83 -7.50 7.43
N GLY A 64 16.99 -8.12 7.21
CA GLY A 64 17.44 -8.63 5.90
C GLY A 64 16.45 -9.52 5.13
N ASN A 65 16.69 -9.62 3.81
CA ASN A 65 15.97 -10.43 2.80
C ASN A 65 14.62 -10.96 3.28
N SER A 66 13.62 -10.07 3.35
CA SER A 66 12.27 -10.54 3.54
C SER A 66 11.85 -11.26 2.25
N ASN A 67 11.82 -12.60 2.29
CA ASN A 67 11.16 -13.44 1.27
C ASN A 67 9.62 -13.24 1.27
N LEU A 68 9.14 -12.15 1.86
CA LEU A 68 7.74 -11.79 1.91
C LEU A 68 7.39 -11.13 0.59
N LEU A 69 6.30 -11.59 0.00
CA LEU A 69 5.71 -10.99 -1.18
C LEU A 69 4.67 -9.98 -0.73
N GLN A 70 4.91 -8.71 -1.02
CA GLN A 70 4.01 -7.63 -0.64
C GLN A 70 3.36 -7.00 -1.86
N VAL A 71 2.07 -6.74 -1.73
CA VAL A 71 1.28 -5.98 -2.70
C VAL A 71 0.47 -4.92 -1.95
N TRP A 72 0.30 -3.78 -2.59
CA TRP A 72 -0.56 -2.70 -2.08
C TRP A 72 -1.76 -2.54 -3.00
N LEU A 73 -2.93 -2.37 -2.39
CA LEU A 73 -4.18 -2.02 -3.06
C LEU A 73 -4.71 -0.73 -2.46
N PRO A 74 -5.58 0.01 -3.18
CA PRO A 74 -6.33 1.10 -2.57
C PRO A 74 -7.13 0.60 -1.36
N TYR A 75 -7.14 1.39 -0.29
CA TYR A 75 -7.85 1.02 0.94
C TYR A 75 -9.36 0.77 0.72
N SER A 76 -10.01 1.58 -0.12
CA SER A 76 -11.42 1.39 -0.49
C SER A 76 -11.64 0.03 -1.14
N THR A 77 -10.78 -0.37 -2.08
CA THR A 77 -10.84 -1.69 -2.71
C THR A 77 -10.65 -2.82 -1.70
N MET A 78 -9.72 -2.66 -0.75
CA MET A 78 -9.41 -3.69 0.25
C MET A 78 -10.52 -3.87 1.28
N SER A 79 -11.08 -2.78 1.79
CA SER A 79 -12.18 -2.79 2.76
C SER A 79 -13.46 -3.39 2.18
N ASP A 80 -13.85 -2.98 0.97
CA ASP A 80 -15.13 -3.39 0.37
C ASP A 80 -15.13 -4.81 -0.21
N ARG A 81 -14.01 -5.26 -0.81
CA ARG A 81 -13.99 -6.50 -1.61
C ARG A 81 -13.19 -7.64 -1.01
N ILE A 82 -12.18 -7.35 -0.20
CA ILE A 82 -11.27 -8.38 0.34
C ILE A 82 -11.57 -8.66 1.80
N MET A 83 -11.64 -7.62 2.64
CA MET A 83 -11.79 -7.79 4.08
C MET A 83 -13.25 -7.93 4.53
N GLY A 84 -14.21 -7.30 3.82
CA GLY A 84 -15.61 -7.26 4.26
C GLY A 84 -15.80 -6.62 5.64
N GLN A 85 -14.80 -5.87 6.11
CA GLN A 85 -14.70 -5.30 7.45
C GLN A 85 -14.16 -3.86 7.35
N SER A 86 -14.68 -2.97 8.18
CA SER A 86 -14.45 -1.51 8.10
C SER A 86 -13.35 -0.98 9.03
N TRP A 87 -12.44 -1.84 9.52
CA TRP A 87 -11.38 -1.43 10.46
C TRP A 87 -9.98 -1.55 9.82
N LEU A 88 -9.05 -0.73 10.33
CA LEU A 88 -7.68 -0.62 9.83
C LEU A 88 -6.72 -1.39 10.74
N ASN A 89 -5.81 -2.17 10.18
CA ASN A 89 -4.77 -2.87 10.96
C ASN A 89 -3.72 -1.89 11.51
N SER A 90 -3.39 -0.85 10.74
CA SER A 90 -2.46 0.20 11.15
C SER A 90 -2.70 1.48 10.32
N ILE A 91 -2.40 2.63 10.92
CA ILE A 91 -2.39 3.93 10.26
C ILE A 91 -0.98 4.48 10.39
N THR A 92 -0.31 4.70 9.27
CA THR A 92 1.00 5.37 9.26
C THR A 92 0.81 6.86 9.09
N VAL A 93 1.28 7.64 10.07
CA VAL A 93 1.23 9.10 10.04
C VAL A 93 2.64 9.64 9.83
N ARG A 94 2.80 10.59 8.91
CA ARG A 94 4.06 11.31 8.73
C ARG A 94 3.97 12.67 9.42
N VAL A 95 4.80 12.86 10.44
CA VAL A 95 4.95 14.16 11.13
C VAL A 95 5.69 15.13 10.20
N LYS A 96 5.27 16.40 10.19
CA LYS A 96 5.94 17.46 9.42
C LYS A 96 7.30 17.79 10.06
N ASP A 97 8.26 18.14 9.22
CA ASP A 97 9.60 18.51 9.69
C ASP A 97 9.54 19.71 10.67
N GLY A 98 10.30 19.65 11.75
CA GLY A 98 10.36 20.69 12.78
C GLY A 98 9.28 20.61 13.87
N VAL A 99 8.37 19.62 13.80
CA VAL A 99 7.45 19.30 14.90
C VAL A 99 8.07 18.23 15.78
N ASP A 100 7.96 18.40 17.11
CA ASP A 100 8.39 17.41 18.09
C ASP A 100 7.53 16.14 17.97
N SER A 101 8.19 15.00 17.77
CA SER A 101 7.54 13.71 17.54
C SER A 101 6.73 13.24 18.76
N ASP A 102 7.23 13.48 19.97
CA ASP A 102 6.58 13.02 21.21
C ASP A 102 5.30 13.83 21.45
N GLN A 103 5.35 15.14 21.21
CA GLN A 103 4.18 16.01 21.24
C GLN A 103 3.15 15.61 20.18
N ALA A 104 3.58 15.29 18.96
CA ALA A 104 2.69 14.84 17.89
C ALA A 104 1.99 13.51 18.25
N GLU A 105 2.71 12.56 18.84
CA GLU A 105 2.17 11.28 19.30
C GLU A 105 1.13 11.46 20.41
N GLN A 106 1.41 12.31 21.40
CA GLN A 106 0.48 12.61 22.49
C GLN A 106 -0.83 13.22 21.97
N GLN A 107 -0.75 14.17 21.04
CA GLN A 107 -1.94 14.78 20.45
C GLN A 107 -2.73 13.79 19.59
N LEU A 108 -2.05 12.93 18.83
CA LEU A 108 -2.70 11.90 18.02
C LEU A 108 -3.42 10.89 18.92
N THR A 109 -2.78 10.43 19.99
CA THR A 109 -3.37 9.53 21.00
C THR A 109 -4.60 10.16 21.62
N ARG A 110 -4.52 11.45 21.97
CA ARG A 110 -5.63 12.20 22.54
C ARG A 110 -6.81 12.31 21.56
N LEU A 111 -6.56 12.60 20.28
CA LEU A 111 -7.60 12.69 19.24
C LEU A 111 -8.34 11.37 19.05
N LEU A 112 -7.59 10.27 18.97
CA LEU A 112 -8.15 8.94 18.73
C LEU A 112 -8.89 8.38 19.95
N THR A 113 -8.55 8.81 21.17
CA THR A 113 -9.19 8.36 22.43
C THR A 113 -10.32 9.27 22.91
N LEU A 114 -10.31 10.56 22.55
CA LEU A 114 -11.35 11.52 22.97
C LEU A 114 -12.61 11.48 22.13
N THR A 115 -12.61 10.88 20.94
CA THR A 115 -13.81 10.86 20.08
C THR A 115 -14.79 9.80 20.61
N PRO A 116 -15.89 10.17 21.30
CA PRO A 116 -16.93 9.21 21.62
C PRO A 116 -17.68 8.93 20.30
N ARG A 117 -18.11 7.69 20.10
CA ARG A 117 -18.91 7.27 18.94
C ARG A 117 -20.17 8.11 18.76
#